data_AF-A0A3Q0JNV3-F1
#
_entry.id   AF-A0A3Q0JNV3-F1
#
_cell.length_a   1.000
_cell.length_b   1.000
_cell.length_c   1.000
_cell.angle_alpha   90.00
_cell.angle_beta   90.00
_cell.angle_gamma   90.00
#
_symmetry.space_group_name_H-M   'P 1'
#
loop_
_entity.id
_entity.type
_entity.pdbx_description
1 polymer ?
#
loop_
_entity_poly.entity_id
_entity_poly.type
_entity_poly.pdbx_seq_one_letter_code
_entity_poly.pdbx_strand_id
1 'polypeptide(L)'
;FFSKVAPSHGGAFVPWGGLEHSKFNYEVLVSESNRVAWQESSKGNVPPNALVVGHTSHGEALYTGRVIHHGIMTPGKVSDT
;
A
#
# COMPACT_ATOMS: atom_id res chain seq x y z
N PHE A 1 -7.01 0.96 -6.09
CA PHE A 1 -5.66 0.42 -6.37
C PHE A 1 -4.64 1.23 -5.57
N PHE A 2 -3.79 0.58 -4.77
CA PHE A 2 -2.80 1.28 -3.93
C PHE A 2 -1.56 1.62 -4.73
N SER A 3 -1.08 2.84 -4.53
CA SER A 3 0.01 3.46 -5.29
C SER A 3 0.97 4.15 -4.34
N LYS A 4 2.21 4.30 -4.78
CA LYS A 4 3.10 5.29 -4.20
C LYS A 4 2.64 6.65 -4.72
N VAL A 5 2.17 7.51 -3.83
CA VAL A 5 1.97 8.93 -4.16
C VAL A 5 3.34 9.59 -4.10
N ALA A 6 3.77 10.20 -5.20
CA ALA A 6 4.92 11.11 -5.21
C ALA A 6 4.37 12.51 -5.45
N PRO A 7 4.05 13.28 -4.38
CA PRO A 7 3.47 14.63 -4.53
C PRO A 7 4.29 15.53 -5.44
N SER A 8 5.62 15.34 -5.48
CA SER A 8 6.57 16.07 -6.35
C SER A 8 6.39 15.82 -7.85
N HIS A 9 5.73 14.73 -8.25
CA HIS A 9 5.52 14.36 -9.66
C HIS A 9 4.05 14.53 -10.10
N GLY A 10 3.19 15.10 -9.24
CA GLY A 10 1.81 15.42 -9.57
C GLY A 10 0.89 14.21 -9.81
N GLY A 11 1.30 13.00 -9.40
CA GLY A 11 0.56 11.77 -9.68
C GLY A 11 0.82 10.62 -8.71
N ALA A 12 -0.05 9.63 -8.80
CA ALA A 12 0.02 8.34 -8.13
C ALA A 12 0.57 7.27 -9.09
N PHE A 13 1.48 6.43 -8.60
CA PHE A 13 2.14 5.39 -9.40
C PHE A 13 1.73 3.99 -8.90
N VAL A 14 0.98 3.26 -9.72
CA VAL A 14 0.41 1.95 -9.38
C VAL A 14 1.23 0.84 -10.04
N PRO A 15 1.86 -0.07 -9.28
CA PRO A 15 2.49 -1.26 -9.85
C PRO A 15 1.42 -2.31 -10.21
N TRP A 16 1.27 -2.63 -11.50
CA TRP A 16 0.37 -3.67 -11.99
C TRP A 16 0.91 -4.35 -13.25
N GLY A 17 0.88 -5.69 -13.26
CA GLY A 17 1.35 -6.50 -14.40
C GLY A 17 2.86 -6.37 -14.67
N GLY A 18 3.67 -6.10 -13.64
CA GLY A 18 5.10 -5.85 -13.79
C GLY A 18 5.47 -4.45 -14.32
N LEU A 19 4.48 -3.59 -14.55
CA LEU A 19 4.66 -2.22 -15.02
C LEU A 19 4.18 -1.21 -13.97
N GLU A 20 4.72 0.01 -14.04
CA GLU A 20 4.24 1.15 -13.25
C GLU A 20 3.26 1.99 -14.09
N HIS A 21 2.07 2.22 -13.55
CA HIS A 21 0.99 2.97 -14.21
C HIS A 21 0.77 4.31 -13.51
N SER A 22 0.99 5.41 -14.22
CA SER A 22 0.71 6.76 -13.71
C SER A 22 -0.79 7.06 -13.69
N LYS A 23 -1.29 7.59 -12.57
CA LYS A 23 -2.67 8.02 -12.36
C LYS A 23 -2.68 9.42 -11.77
N PHE A 24 -3.38 10.34 -12.43
CA PHE A 24 -3.50 11.74 -11.99
C PHE A 24 -4.74 12.01 -11.12
N ASN A 25 -5.74 11.13 -11.19
CA ASN A 25 -6.85 11.08 -10.24
C ASN A 25 -6.59 9.94 -9.26
N TYR A 26 -6.49 10.26 -7.97
CA TYR A 26 -6.21 9.29 -6.91
C TYR A 26 -6.78 9.77 -5.58
N GLU A 27 -6.97 8.81 -4.67
CA GLU A 27 -7.36 9.08 -3.28
C GLU A 27 -6.15 8.88 -2.38
N VAL A 28 -6.02 9.73 -1.36
CA VAL A 28 -4.95 9.63 -0.37
C VAL A 28 -5.54 9.09 0.92
N LEU A 29 -4.94 8.02 1.43
CA LEU A 29 -5.26 7.53 2.77
C LEU A 29 -4.67 8.50 3.81
N VAL A 30 -5.55 9.12 4.59
CA VAL A 30 -5.19 10.01 5.69
C VAL A 30 -5.72 9.42 6.99
N SER A 31 -4.91 9.43 8.04
CA SER A 31 -5.32 9.00 9.38
C SER A 31 -4.70 9.90 10.45
N GLU A 32 -5.38 10.03 11.58
CA GLU A 32 -4.84 10.69 12.76
C GLU A 32 -3.64 9.90 13.30
N SER A 33 -2.54 10.59 13.63
CA SER A 33 -1.26 9.96 13.98
C SER A 33 -1.31 9.03 15.20
N ASN A 34 -2.34 9.13 16.04
CA ASN A 34 -2.55 8.29 17.22
C ASN A 34 -3.45 7.07 16.96
N ARG A 35 -4.01 6.91 15.76
CA ARG A 35 -4.94 5.81 15.43
C ARG A 35 -4.31 4.68 14.63
N VAL A 36 -3.21 4.94 13.94
CA VAL A 36 -2.57 3.95 13.06
C VAL A 36 -1.06 3.94 13.32
N ALA A 37 -0.51 2.75 13.46
CA ALA A 37 0.92 2.52 13.60
C ALA A 37 1.38 1.46 12.59
N TRP A 38 2.64 1.57 12.16
CA TRP A 38 3.27 0.56 11.34
C TRP A 38 3.83 -0.54 12.24
N GLN A 39 3.34 -1.76 12.06
CA GLN A 39 3.84 -2.95 12.73
C GLN A 39 4.72 -3.74 11.75
N GLU A 40 5.94 -4.07 12.15
CA GLU A 40 6.80 -4.94 11.35
C GLU A 40 6.19 -6.33 11.25
N SER A 41 6.20 -6.88 10.04
CA SER A 41 5.81 -8.26 9.80
C SER A 41 6.59 -8.86 8.63
N SER A 42 6.64 -10.19 8.57
CA SER A 42 7.36 -10.94 7.54
C SER A 42 6.63 -12.23 7.17
N LYS A 43 7.03 -12.85 6.04
CA LYS A 43 6.51 -14.13 5.56
C LYS A 43 5.00 -14.14 5.29
N GLY A 44 4.45 -13.02 4.81
CA GLY A 44 3.02 -12.91 4.49
C GLY A 44 2.11 -12.77 5.70
N ASN A 45 2.62 -12.87 6.94
CA ASN A 45 1.82 -12.72 8.14
C ASN A 45 1.27 -11.29 8.24
N VAL A 46 -0.04 -11.11 8.22
CA VAL A 46 -0.67 -9.80 8.40
C VAL A 46 -1.10 -9.64 9.86
N PRO A 47 -0.65 -8.59 10.58
CA PRO A 47 -1.04 -8.38 11.97
C PRO A 47 -2.57 -8.27 12.16
N PRO A 48 -3.12 -8.71 13.29
CA PRO A 48 -4.51 -8.47 13.63
C PRO A 48 -4.84 -6.97 13.57
N ASN A 49 -6.01 -6.62 13.03
CA ASN A 49 -6.46 -5.24 12.81
C ASN A 49 -5.66 -4.44 11.78
N ALA A 50 -4.90 -5.11 10.91
CA ALA A 50 -4.32 -4.44 9.75
C ALA A 50 -5.42 -3.74 8.93
N LEU A 51 -5.11 -2.53 8.47
CA LEU A 51 -6.06 -1.73 7.71
C LEU A 51 -6.31 -2.40 6.36
N VAL A 52 -7.53 -2.90 6.16
CA VAL A 52 -8.01 -3.37 4.85
C VAL A 52 -8.19 -2.16 3.97
N VAL A 53 -7.50 -2.18 2.83
CA VAL A 53 -7.48 -1.08 1.89
C VAL A 53 -8.16 -1.42 0.56
N GLY A 54 -8.46 -2.70 0.32
CA GLY A 54 -9.26 -3.11 -0.82
C GLY A 54 -9.41 -4.62 -0.88
N HIS A 55 -9.93 -5.12 -2.00
CA HIS A 55 -10.07 -6.55 -2.25
C HIS A 55 -9.53 -6.91 -3.64
N THR A 56 -9.04 -8.14 -3.81
CA THR A 56 -8.74 -8.71 -5.12
C THR A 56 -10.02 -8.94 -5.93
N SER A 57 -9.89 -9.28 -7.22
CA SER A 57 -11.03 -9.69 -8.05
C SER A 57 -11.75 -10.94 -7.51
N HIS A 58 -11.08 -11.72 -6.67
CA HIS A 58 -11.62 -12.91 -6.01
C HIS A 58 -12.15 -12.63 -4.60
N GLY A 59 -12.12 -11.36 -4.15
CA GLY A 59 -12.65 -10.95 -2.85
C GLY A 59 -11.66 -11.04 -1.69
N GLU A 60 -10.39 -11.36 -1.94
CA GLU A 60 -9.38 -11.48 -0.89
C GLU A 60 -8.95 -10.10 -0.39
N ALA A 61 -8.84 -9.91 0.93
CA ALA A 61 -8.46 -8.65 1.51
C ALA A 61 -7.03 -8.24 1.13
N LEU A 62 -6.86 -6.97 0.80
CA LEU A 62 -5.57 -6.31 0.60
C LEU A 62 -5.34 -5.31 1.72
N TYR A 63 -4.12 -5.30 2.24
CA TYR A 63 -3.71 -4.46 3.36
C TYR A 63 -2.66 -3.44 2.92
N THR A 64 -2.56 -2.32 3.65
CA THR A 64 -1.47 -1.37 3.45
C THR A 64 -0.18 -1.91 4.07
N GLY A 65 0.92 -1.83 3.33
CA GLY A 65 2.25 -2.21 3.79
C GLY A 65 3.29 -1.22 3.29
N ARG A 66 4.49 -1.30 3.85
CA ARG A 66 5.66 -0.58 3.34
C ARG A 66 6.90 -1.45 3.50
N VAL A 67 7.81 -1.36 2.54
CA VAL A 67 9.06 -2.11 2.55
C VAL A 67 10.22 -1.17 2.22
N ILE A 68 11.39 -1.43 2.82
CA ILE A 68 12.62 -0.76 2.42
C ILE A 68 13.13 -1.48 1.17
N HIS A 69 13.10 -0.80 0.03
CA HIS A 69 13.65 -1.29 -1.22
C HIS A 69 14.75 -0.33 -1.68
N HIS A 70 15.97 -0.84 -1.84
CA HIS A 70 17.17 -0.04 -2.15
C HIS A 70 17.39 1.14 -1.17
N GLY A 71 17.16 0.92 0.13
CA GLY A 71 17.29 1.96 1.15
C GLY A 71 16.15 2.98 1.20
N ILE A 72 15.16 2.88 0.31
CA ILE A 72 14.01 3.79 0.25
C ILE A 72 12.77 3.09 0.81
N MET A 73 12.15 3.72 1.81
CA MET A 73 10.85 3.29 2.31
C MET A 73 9.79 3.47 1.22
N THR A 74 9.23 2.36 0.77
CA THR A 74 8.28 2.31 -0.34
C THR A 74 6.95 1.74 0.13
N PRO A 75 5.85 2.52 0.09
CA PRO A 75 4.52 2.00 0.41
C PRO A 75 4.02 1.06 -0.70
N GLY A 76 3.16 0.11 -0.32
CA GLY A 76 2.61 -0.89 -1.21
C GLY A 76 1.38 -1.58 -0.63
N LYS A 77 1.02 -2.71 -1.23
CA LYS A 77 -0.08 -3.59 -0.80
C LYS A 77 0.48 -4.94 -0.35
N VAL A 78 -0.17 -5.54 0.63
CA VAL A 78 0.15 -6.88 1.14
C VAL A 78 -1.13 -7.72 1.08
N SER A 79 -1.01 -8.95 0.60
CA SER A 79 -2.05 -9.98 0.77
C SER A 79 -1.62 -10.91 1.89
N ASP A 80 -2.58 -11.36 2.69
CA ASP A 80 -2.35 -12.50 3.58
C ASP A 80 -2.12 -13.76 2.72
N THR A 81 -1.32 -14.70 3.22
CA THR A 81 -0.97 -15.94 2.49
C THR A 81 -1.53 -17.16 3.19
#